data_AF-A0A3B8UCQ9-F1
#
_entry.id   AF-A0A3B8UCQ9-F1
#
_cell.length_a   1.000
_cell.length_b   1.000
_cell.length_c   1.000
_cell.angle_alpha   90.00
_cell.angle_beta   90.00
_cell.angle_gamma   90.00
#
_symmetry.space_group_name_H-M   'P 1'
#
loop_
_entity.id
_entity.type
_entity.pdbx_description
1 polymer ?
#
loop_
_entity_poly.entity_id
_entity_poly.type
_entity_poly.pdbx_seq_one_letter_code
_entity_poly.pdbx_strand_id
1 'polypeptide(L)'
;MDEEGDVIAFRTPSAELLRDLGNGSFMALRRGDEKMKVSLGGAAAAFLWIDERQGRLGTTTALIRRGEKPASSVPAAPAAPRVTLAAAVPQNGLPQDDLSPALLAHPKVKECLAATRIGERFEPNVEVARLASDKLLWSVPCGEGAYNFIQVYFITPADGTAPRLIDFPTAMGRHDELVNSRYDPKTRTLFAFGKGRGIGDCGRMGVWAWTGERFALLEEKEMPSCTAIPQDLWPSTWRAVT
;
A
#
# COMPACT_ATOMS: atom_id res chain seq x y z
N MET A 1 -16.72 -1.39 -16.26
CA MET A 1 -18.04 -1.50 -15.60
C MET A 1 -18.06 -0.33 -14.65
N ASP A 2 -18.32 0.84 -15.24
CA ASP A 2 -17.87 2.13 -14.73
C ASP A 2 -19.12 2.92 -14.34
N GLU A 3 -19.70 2.56 -13.20
CA GLU A 3 -20.46 3.52 -12.42
C GLU A 3 -19.65 3.75 -11.15
N GLU A 4 -18.52 4.43 -11.34
CA GLU A 4 -17.79 5.06 -10.25
C GLU A 4 -18.74 6.14 -9.71
N GLY A 5 -19.53 5.78 -8.70
CA GLY A 5 -20.51 6.70 -8.12
C GLY A 5 -19.82 7.98 -7.70
N ASP A 6 -20.40 9.14 -8.05
CA ASP A 6 -19.82 10.46 -7.78
C ASP A 6 -19.45 10.59 -6.29
N VAL A 7 -18.17 10.46 -5.97
CA VAL A 7 -17.68 10.71 -4.61
C VAL A 7 -17.55 12.21 -4.41
N ILE A 8 -18.37 12.76 -3.51
CA ILE A 8 -18.25 14.16 -3.09
C ILE A 8 -17.04 14.27 -2.15
N ALA A 9 -15.91 14.72 -2.69
CA ALA A 9 -14.69 14.95 -1.92
C ALA A 9 -14.55 16.44 -1.54
N PHE A 10 -14.59 16.74 -0.24
CA PHE A 10 -14.25 18.06 0.29
C PHE A 10 -12.73 18.22 0.37
N ARG A 11 -12.10 18.71 -0.70
CA ARG A 11 -10.64 18.93 -0.73
C ARG A 11 -10.18 20.07 0.19
N THR A 12 -11.07 21.04 0.44
CA THR A 12 -10.82 22.18 1.31
C THR A 12 -12.07 22.43 2.17
N PRO A 13 -12.31 21.62 3.22
CA PRO A 13 -13.48 21.80 4.07
C PRO A 13 -13.43 23.17 4.75
N SER A 14 -14.58 23.86 4.84
CA SER A 14 -14.64 25.15 5.51
C SER A 14 -14.40 25.00 7.01
N ALA A 15 -13.92 26.06 7.66
CA ALA A 15 -13.79 26.10 9.12
C ALA A 15 -15.14 25.95 9.84
N GLU A 16 -16.24 26.32 9.18
CA GLU A 16 -17.61 26.10 9.65
C GLU A 16 -17.98 24.62 9.59
N LEU A 17 -17.75 23.95 8.46
CA LEU A 17 -18.02 22.52 8.31
C LEU A 17 -17.27 21.70 9.37
N LEU A 18 -15.98 21.97 9.58
CA LEU A 18 -15.19 21.26 10.60
C LEU A 18 -15.73 21.48 12.02
N ARG A 19 -16.20 22.70 12.31
CA ARG A 19 -16.81 23.05 13.60
C ARG A 19 -18.12 22.31 13.79
N ASP A 20 -18.98 22.28 12.77
CA ASP A 20 -20.28 21.60 12.82
C ASP A 20 -20.10 20.09 12.95
N LEU A 21 -19.11 19.51 12.24
CA LEU A 21 -18.75 18.09 12.40
C LEU A 21 -18.27 17.77 13.80
N GLY A 22 -17.50 18.66 14.43
CA GLY A 22 -16.99 18.46 15.79
C GLY A 22 -18.02 18.70 16.90
N ASN A 23 -18.99 19.57 16.69
CA ASN A 23 -20.01 19.92 17.70
C ASN A 23 -21.34 19.19 17.49
N GLY A 24 -21.60 18.68 16.30
CA GLY A 24 -22.82 17.97 15.96
C GLY A 24 -22.84 16.55 16.51
N SER A 25 -24.04 16.02 16.74
CA SER A 25 -24.22 14.60 17.06
C SER A 25 -24.45 13.74 15.83
N PHE A 26 -25.01 14.32 14.76
CA PHE A 26 -25.30 13.64 13.51
C PHE A 26 -25.19 14.59 12.32
N MET A 27 -24.69 14.06 11.21
CA MET A 27 -24.76 14.67 9.89
C MET A 27 -25.86 14.00 9.07
N ALA A 28 -26.58 14.77 8.26
CA ALA A 28 -27.52 14.22 7.29
C ALA A 28 -26.93 14.33 5.89
N LEU A 29 -26.76 13.20 5.21
CA LEU A 29 -26.46 13.15 3.79
C LEU A 29 -27.78 13.06 3.03
N ARG A 30 -27.93 13.84 1.95
CA ARG A 30 -29.15 13.85 1.12
C ARG A 30 -28.81 13.70 -0.36
N ARG A 31 -29.54 12.85 -1.06
CA ARG A 31 -29.48 12.69 -2.52
C ARG A 31 -30.90 12.60 -3.06
N GLY A 32 -31.39 13.70 -3.66
CA GLY A 32 -32.82 13.83 -3.99
C GLY A 32 -33.68 13.67 -2.72
N ASP A 33 -34.61 12.71 -2.76
CA ASP A 33 -35.50 12.39 -1.63
C ASP A 33 -34.87 11.44 -0.60
N GLU A 34 -33.75 10.79 -0.94
CA GLU A 34 -33.03 9.93 -0.01
C GLU A 34 -32.30 10.75 1.04
N LYS A 35 -32.41 10.32 2.30
CA LYS A 35 -31.71 10.93 3.44
C LYS A 35 -31.08 9.84 4.30
N MET A 36 -29.78 9.95 4.53
CA MET A 36 -29.03 9.09 5.43
C MET A 36 -28.53 9.89 6.63
N LYS A 37 -28.62 9.30 7.83
CA LYS A 37 -28.13 9.89 9.07
C LYS A 37 -26.80 9.23 9.43
N VAL A 38 -25.75 10.04 9.54
CA VAL A 38 -24.39 9.60 9.90
C VAL A 38 -24.09 10.09 11.31
N SER A 39 -23.67 9.19 12.20
CA SER A 39 -23.23 9.57 13.55
C SER A 39 -21.97 10.40 13.48
N LEU A 40 -21.92 11.50 14.24
CA LEU A 40 -20.71 12.29 14.48
C LEU A 40 -20.11 12.00 15.87
N GLY A 41 -20.61 10.95 16.55
CA GLY A 41 -20.01 10.47 17.79
C GLY A 41 -18.52 10.19 17.62
N GLY A 42 -17.69 10.87 18.40
CA GLY A 42 -16.23 10.75 18.35
C GLY A 42 -15.52 11.71 17.40
N ALA A 43 -16.23 12.48 16.56
CA ALA A 43 -15.61 13.44 15.63
C ALA A 43 -14.76 14.49 16.36
N ALA A 44 -15.29 15.08 17.44
CA ALA A 44 -14.55 16.02 18.29
C ALA A 44 -13.26 15.42 18.85
N ALA A 45 -13.32 14.17 19.32
CA ALA A 45 -12.17 13.47 19.90
C ALA A 45 -11.11 13.15 18.84
N ALA A 46 -11.54 12.72 17.65
CA ALA A 46 -10.64 12.47 16.52
C ALA A 46 -9.94 13.77 16.07
N PHE A 47 -10.68 14.87 15.91
CA PHE A 47 -10.10 16.17 15.57
C PHE A 47 -9.15 16.69 16.65
N LEU A 48 -9.50 16.51 17.92
CA LEU A 48 -8.63 16.87 19.04
C LEU A 48 -7.32 16.06 19.01
N TRP A 49 -7.40 14.76 18.74
CA TRP A 49 -6.22 13.90 18.60
C TRP A 49 -5.36 14.34 17.41
N ILE A 50 -5.96 14.71 16.27
CA ILE A 50 -5.22 15.26 15.12
C ILE A 50 -4.51 16.56 15.53
N ASP A 51 -5.21 17.49 16.20
CA ASP A 51 -4.63 18.74 16.68
C ASP A 51 -3.46 18.49 17.65
N GLU A 52 -3.60 17.52 18.57
CA GLU A 52 -2.54 17.15 19.51
C GLU A 52 -1.32 16.57 18.80
N ARG A 53 -1.53 15.61 17.88
CA ARG A 53 -0.45 14.99 17.10
C ARG A 53 0.29 15.98 16.20
N GLN A 54 -0.40 17.02 15.73
CA GLN A 54 0.20 18.06 14.91
C GLN A 54 0.69 19.27 15.71
N GLY A 55 0.54 19.29 17.04
CA GLY A 55 0.94 20.42 17.88
C GLY A 55 0.11 21.69 17.65
N ARG A 56 -1.15 21.56 17.20
CA ARG A 56 -2.05 22.67 16.86
C ARG A 56 -2.92 23.17 18.00
N LEU A 57 -2.96 22.47 19.15
CA LEU A 57 -3.82 22.85 20.28
C LEU A 57 -3.59 24.30 20.72
N GLY A 58 -4.68 25.08 20.79
CA GLY A 58 -4.64 26.49 21.18
C GLY A 58 -4.04 27.43 20.13
N THR A 59 -3.79 26.96 18.91
CA THR A 59 -3.41 27.81 17.77
C THR A 59 -4.61 28.28 16.99
N THR A 60 -4.43 29.30 16.15
CA THR A 60 -5.47 29.77 15.22
C THR A 60 -5.86 28.74 14.17
N THR A 61 -5.03 27.70 13.99
CA THR A 61 -5.21 26.64 12.97
C THR A 61 -5.77 25.33 13.51
N ALA A 62 -6.07 25.24 14.81
CA ALA A 62 -6.68 24.05 15.38
C ALA A 62 -8.04 23.76 14.73
N LEU A 63 -8.40 22.48 14.60
CA LEU A 63 -9.69 22.07 14.07
C LEU A 63 -10.82 22.40 15.06
N ILE A 64 -10.60 22.13 16.35
CA ILE A 64 -11.63 22.34 17.40
C ILE A 64 -11.17 23.32 18.48
N ARG A 65 -10.14 22.97 19.27
CA ARG A 65 -9.66 23.81 20.40
C ARG A 65 -8.73 24.92 19.91
N ARG A 66 -9.31 25.86 19.16
CA ARG A 66 -8.61 27.06 18.67
C ARG A 66 -8.21 27.99 19.81
N GLY A 67 -7.18 28.77 19.57
CA GLY A 67 -6.73 29.84 20.47
C GLY A 67 -5.92 30.89 19.73
N GLU A 68 -5.22 31.73 20.47
CA GLU A 68 -4.53 32.91 19.94
C GLU A 68 -3.10 32.63 19.49
N LYS A 69 -2.56 31.43 19.76
CA LYS A 69 -1.18 31.11 19.33
C LYS A 69 -1.09 31.18 17.80
N PRO A 70 -0.06 31.83 17.24
CA PRO A 70 0.05 32.03 15.81
C PRO A 70 0.26 30.68 15.10
N ALA A 71 -0.15 30.61 13.82
CA ALA A 71 0.07 29.43 12.99
C ALA A 71 1.55 29.00 12.90
N SER A 72 2.47 29.95 13.06
CA SER A 72 3.93 29.72 13.08
C SER A 72 4.42 28.93 14.29
N SER A 73 3.60 28.74 15.34
CA SER A 73 3.96 27.90 16.48
C SER A 73 3.68 26.41 16.24
N VAL A 74 3.02 26.04 15.13
CA VAL A 74 2.79 24.65 14.76
C VAL A 74 4.11 24.06 14.25
N PRO A 75 4.58 22.93 14.80
CA PRO A 75 5.79 22.28 14.31
C PRO A 75 5.70 21.95 12.82
N ALA A 76 6.81 22.12 12.11
CA ALA A 76 6.89 21.65 10.72
C ALA A 76 6.67 20.14 10.66
N ALA A 77 6.00 19.67 9.60
CA ALA A 77 5.85 18.25 9.36
C ALA A 77 7.24 17.59 9.25
N PRO A 78 7.46 16.41 9.85
CA PRO A 78 8.70 15.66 9.67
C PRO A 78 8.99 15.44 8.19
N ALA A 79 10.27 15.52 7.81
CA ALA A 79 10.69 15.21 6.46
C ALA A 79 10.37 13.74 6.15
N ALA A 80 9.82 13.47 4.96
CA ALA A 80 9.62 12.12 4.50
C ALA A 80 10.97 11.39 4.40
N PRO A 81 11.06 10.10 4.78
CA PRO A 81 12.27 9.31 4.58
C PRO A 81 12.70 9.33 3.12
N ARG A 82 14.01 9.36 2.86
CA ARG A 82 14.55 9.30 1.49
C ARG A 82 15.00 7.88 1.14
N VAL A 83 14.63 7.41 -0.04
CA VAL A 83 14.99 6.10 -0.57
C VAL A 83 15.74 6.27 -1.88
N THR A 84 17.03 5.90 -1.90
CA THR A 84 17.84 5.92 -3.12
C THR A 84 17.63 4.62 -3.90
N LEU A 85 17.18 4.74 -5.14
CA LEU A 85 16.97 3.61 -6.04
C LEU A 85 18.29 3.22 -6.71
N ALA A 86 18.53 1.91 -6.86
CA ALA A 86 19.59 1.44 -7.73
C ALA A 86 19.23 1.66 -9.19
N ALA A 87 20.22 1.93 -10.03
CA ALA A 87 20.03 2.11 -11.46
C ALA A 87 19.35 0.89 -12.11
N ALA A 88 18.57 1.14 -13.17
CA ALA A 88 18.02 0.08 -13.99
C ALA A 88 19.12 -0.65 -14.77
N VAL A 89 18.96 -1.96 -14.91
CA VAL A 89 19.89 -2.83 -15.60
C VAL A 89 19.20 -3.56 -16.74
N PRO A 90 19.92 -3.90 -17.83
CA PRO A 90 19.36 -4.70 -18.92
C PRO A 90 18.76 -6.03 -18.43
N GLN A 91 17.61 -6.39 -18.98
CA GLN A 91 16.87 -7.62 -18.65
C GLN A 91 17.17 -8.76 -19.64
N ASN A 92 18.39 -8.81 -20.17
CA ASN A 92 18.82 -9.81 -21.16
C ASN A 92 19.29 -11.11 -20.49
N GLY A 93 19.22 -12.22 -21.23
CA GLY A 93 19.75 -13.52 -20.81
C GLY A 93 19.15 -14.02 -19.49
N LEU A 94 17.87 -13.76 -19.28
CA LEU A 94 17.14 -14.30 -18.14
C LEU A 94 16.81 -15.78 -18.38
N PRO A 95 16.84 -16.63 -17.34
CA PRO A 95 16.26 -17.96 -17.42
C PRO A 95 14.80 -17.86 -17.89
N GLN A 96 14.35 -18.82 -18.70
CA GLN A 96 12.95 -18.86 -19.15
C GLN A 96 12.15 -19.80 -18.26
N ASP A 97 11.06 -19.25 -17.70
CA ASP A 97 9.86 -19.91 -17.12
C ASP A 97 10.04 -21.06 -16.12
N ASP A 98 11.27 -21.42 -15.77
CA ASP A 98 11.62 -22.47 -14.81
C ASP A 98 12.39 -21.90 -13.61
N LEU A 99 11.97 -22.31 -12.42
CA LEU A 99 12.73 -22.06 -11.19
C LEU A 99 14.08 -22.76 -11.26
N SER A 100 15.11 -22.13 -10.67
CA SER A 100 16.40 -22.79 -10.51
C SER A 100 16.27 -24.08 -9.66
N PRO A 101 17.17 -25.06 -9.82
CA PRO A 101 17.17 -26.27 -8.97
C PRO A 101 17.23 -25.94 -7.47
N ALA A 102 17.93 -24.87 -7.08
CA ALA A 102 18.01 -24.45 -5.69
C ALA A 102 16.69 -23.88 -5.18
N LEU A 103 15.95 -23.13 -6.00
CA LEU A 103 14.61 -22.65 -5.67
C LEU A 103 13.62 -23.80 -5.55
N LEU A 104 13.61 -24.74 -6.51
CA LEU A 104 12.77 -25.94 -6.46
C LEU A 104 13.02 -26.79 -5.20
N ALA A 105 14.25 -26.80 -4.70
CA ALA A 105 14.60 -27.51 -3.47
C ALA A 105 14.16 -26.77 -2.19
N HIS A 106 13.90 -25.45 -2.25
CA HIS A 106 13.62 -24.62 -1.08
C HIS A 106 12.26 -24.99 -0.43
N PRO A 107 12.18 -25.17 0.90
CA PRO A 107 10.96 -25.61 1.58
C PRO A 107 9.74 -24.72 1.31
N LYS A 108 9.89 -23.38 1.45
CA LYS A 108 8.81 -22.43 1.16
C LYS A 108 8.33 -22.49 -0.30
N VAL A 109 9.23 -22.73 -1.26
CA VAL A 109 8.85 -22.88 -2.67
C VAL A 109 8.02 -24.15 -2.85
N LYS A 110 8.42 -25.27 -2.25
CA LYS A 110 7.64 -26.52 -2.30
C LYS A 110 6.25 -26.36 -1.70
N GLU A 111 6.15 -25.67 -0.55
CA GLU A 111 4.87 -25.33 0.08
C GLU A 111 3.99 -24.49 -0.85
N CYS A 112 4.55 -23.39 -1.39
CA CYS A 112 3.87 -22.48 -2.30
C CYS A 112 3.36 -23.18 -3.58
N LEU A 113 4.19 -24.01 -4.20
CA LEU A 113 3.82 -24.76 -5.40
C LEU A 113 2.77 -25.83 -5.11
N ALA A 114 2.80 -26.47 -3.94
CA ALA A 114 1.76 -27.41 -3.53
C ALA A 114 0.40 -26.74 -3.27
N ALA A 115 0.42 -25.48 -2.85
CA ALA A 115 -0.79 -24.67 -2.64
C ALA A 115 -1.32 -24.00 -3.92
N THR A 116 -0.55 -24.01 -5.01
CA THR A 116 -0.90 -23.38 -6.30
C THR A 116 -1.59 -24.38 -7.22
N ARG A 117 -2.68 -23.97 -7.87
CA ARG A 117 -3.48 -24.83 -8.76
C ARG A 117 -3.04 -24.68 -10.23
N ILE A 118 -1.92 -25.33 -10.54
CA ILE A 118 -1.34 -25.39 -11.90
C ILE A 118 -2.40 -25.77 -12.94
N GLY A 119 -2.67 -24.87 -13.89
CA GLY A 119 -3.60 -25.05 -15.00
C GLY A 119 -5.06 -24.62 -14.78
N GLU A 120 -5.43 -24.14 -13.59
CA GLU A 120 -6.79 -23.64 -13.30
C GLU A 120 -6.79 -22.15 -12.93
N ARG A 121 -7.16 -21.29 -13.89
CA ARG A 121 -7.44 -19.84 -13.75
C ARG A 121 -6.23 -18.93 -13.44
N PHE A 122 -5.92 -18.00 -14.37
CA PHE A 122 -5.04 -16.83 -14.19
C PHE A 122 -3.78 -17.04 -13.32
N GLU A 123 -2.94 -17.99 -13.69
CA GLU A 123 -1.70 -18.21 -12.96
C GLU A 123 -0.68 -17.13 -13.28
N PRO A 124 -0.09 -16.44 -12.28
CA PRO A 124 1.17 -15.77 -12.55
C PRO A 124 2.22 -16.84 -12.84
N ASN A 125 2.85 -16.79 -14.01
CA ASN A 125 4.04 -17.59 -14.26
C ASN A 125 5.13 -17.21 -13.25
N VAL A 126 6.12 -18.09 -13.08
CA VAL A 126 7.37 -17.71 -12.43
C VAL A 126 7.96 -16.54 -13.21
N GLU A 127 8.05 -15.36 -12.60
CA GLU A 127 8.67 -14.20 -13.24
C GLU A 127 10.08 -14.03 -12.68
N VAL A 128 11.05 -13.88 -13.57
CA VAL A 128 12.44 -13.56 -13.21
C VAL A 128 12.81 -12.19 -13.74
N ALA A 129 13.53 -11.41 -12.93
CA ALA A 129 14.04 -10.10 -13.32
C ALA A 129 15.47 -9.90 -12.81
N ARG A 130 16.25 -9.09 -13.51
CA ARG A 130 17.62 -8.74 -13.11
C ARG A 130 17.62 -7.54 -12.17
N LEU A 131 18.14 -7.74 -10.96
CA LEU A 131 18.38 -6.68 -9.96
C LEU A 131 19.79 -6.08 -10.08
N ALA A 132 20.76 -6.84 -10.56
CA ALA A 132 22.12 -6.40 -10.86
C ALA A 132 22.76 -7.40 -11.83
N SER A 133 23.97 -7.12 -12.35
CA SER A 133 24.69 -8.09 -13.19
C SER A 133 24.83 -9.47 -12.53
N ASP A 134 24.92 -9.49 -11.20
CA ASP A 134 25.12 -10.65 -10.36
C ASP A 134 23.86 -11.09 -9.59
N LYS A 135 22.69 -10.44 -9.74
CA LYS A 135 21.49 -10.73 -8.93
C LYS A 135 20.22 -10.88 -9.75
N LEU A 136 19.48 -11.94 -9.46
CA LEU A 136 18.15 -12.20 -9.99
C LEU A 136 17.09 -12.06 -8.89
N LEU A 137 15.95 -11.49 -9.24
CA LEU A 137 14.70 -11.52 -8.48
C LEU A 137 13.82 -12.60 -9.09
N TRP A 138 13.24 -13.45 -8.26
CA TRP A 138 12.28 -14.46 -8.65
C TRP A 138 10.95 -14.19 -7.95
N SER A 139 9.87 -14.11 -8.71
CA SER A 139 8.49 -14.17 -8.23
C SER A 139 7.99 -15.59 -8.34
N VAL A 140 7.61 -16.20 -7.22
CA VAL A 140 7.15 -17.58 -7.14
C VAL A 140 5.67 -17.59 -6.74
N PRO A 141 4.78 -18.22 -7.53
CA PRO A 141 3.37 -18.39 -7.15
C PRO A 141 3.23 -19.14 -5.82
N CYS A 142 2.35 -18.65 -4.94
CA CYS A 142 2.15 -19.18 -3.60
C CYS A 142 0.66 -19.27 -3.22
N GLY A 143 -0.16 -19.71 -4.17
CA GLY A 143 -1.60 -19.88 -3.99
C GLY A 143 -2.44 -18.69 -4.44
N GLU A 144 -3.75 -18.88 -4.35
CA GLU A 144 -4.75 -17.99 -4.91
C GLU A 144 -6.03 -17.97 -4.08
N GLY A 145 -6.74 -16.86 -4.17
CA GLY A 145 -8.12 -16.71 -3.72
C GLY A 145 -9.01 -16.25 -4.87
N ALA A 146 -10.29 -16.00 -4.59
CA ALA A 146 -11.29 -15.72 -5.63
C ALA A 146 -10.96 -14.56 -6.59
N TYR A 147 -10.11 -13.62 -6.17
CA TYR A 147 -9.74 -12.41 -6.91
C TYR A 147 -8.31 -11.92 -6.57
N ASN A 148 -7.50 -12.78 -5.92
CA ASN A 148 -6.18 -12.46 -5.41
C ASN A 148 -5.20 -13.59 -5.74
N PHE A 149 -4.02 -13.26 -6.23
CA PHE A 149 -2.91 -14.20 -6.42
C PHE A 149 -1.80 -13.88 -5.44
N ILE A 150 -1.30 -14.88 -4.73
CA ILE A 150 -0.25 -14.74 -3.73
C ILE A 150 1.08 -15.13 -4.36
N GLN A 151 2.11 -14.34 -4.09
CA GLN A 151 3.47 -14.56 -4.57
C GLN A 151 4.45 -14.37 -3.41
N VAL A 152 5.50 -15.18 -3.40
CA VAL A 152 6.69 -14.95 -2.58
C VAL A 152 7.86 -14.59 -3.48
N TYR A 153 8.81 -13.82 -2.96
CA TYR A 153 9.94 -13.34 -3.74
C TYR A 153 11.27 -13.80 -3.18
N PHE A 154 12.18 -14.17 -4.07
CA PHE A 154 13.54 -14.57 -3.72
C PHE A 154 14.58 -13.78 -4.49
N ILE A 155 15.74 -13.57 -3.87
CA ILE A 155 16.95 -13.09 -4.54
C ILE A 155 17.97 -14.22 -4.61
N THR A 156 18.54 -14.44 -5.79
CA THR A 156 19.66 -15.36 -6.00
C THR A 156 20.84 -14.62 -6.64
N PRO A 157 22.06 -15.17 -6.61
CA PRO A 157 23.07 -14.83 -7.58
C PRO A 157 22.62 -15.15 -9.02
N ALA A 158 23.37 -14.67 -10.02
CA ALA A 158 23.05 -14.89 -11.43
C ALA A 158 23.01 -16.37 -11.87
N ASP A 159 23.67 -17.26 -11.13
CA ASP A 159 23.64 -18.71 -11.35
C ASP A 159 22.41 -19.41 -10.75
N GLY A 160 21.52 -18.66 -10.09
CA GLY A 160 20.29 -19.19 -9.49
C GLY A 160 20.48 -19.96 -8.18
N THR A 161 21.69 -19.97 -7.60
CA THR A 161 21.98 -20.67 -6.34
C THR A 161 21.57 -19.85 -5.11
N ALA A 162 21.77 -20.40 -3.90
CA ALA A 162 21.63 -19.70 -2.61
C ALA A 162 20.41 -18.75 -2.52
N PRO A 163 19.18 -19.24 -2.77
CA PRO A 163 18.00 -18.39 -2.76
C PRO A 163 17.75 -17.79 -1.38
N ARG A 164 17.50 -16.48 -1.35
CA ARG A 164 17.16 -15.73 -0.14
C ARG A 164 15.75 -15.17 -0.26
N LEU A 165 14.85 -15.61 0.63
CA LEU A 165 13.49 -15.08 0.75
C LEU A 165 13.55 -13.58 1.08
N ILE A 166 12.61 -12.82 0.51
CA ILE A 166 12.48 -11.39 0.75
C ILE A 166 11.35 -11.13 1.74
N ASP A 167 11.67 -10.42 2.82
CA ASP A 167 10.69 -9.78 3.68
C ASP A 167 10.48 -8.32 3.25
N PHE A 168 9.25 -7.97 2.91
CA PHE A 168 8.83 -6.63 2.51
C PHE A 168 8.41 -5.80 3.73
N PRO A 169 9.03 -4.63 3.99
CA PRO A 169 8.59 -3.74 5.07
C PRO A 169 7.21 -3.13 4.79
N THR A 170 6.37 -3.02 5.81
CA THR A 170 5.10 -2.26 5.80
C THR A 170 5.17 -1.09 6.78
N ALA A 171 4.15 -0.23 6.83
CA ALA A 171 4.13 0.87 7.81
C ALA A 171 4.19 0.36 9.27
N MET A 172 3.72 -0.87 9.53
CA MET A 172 3.57 -1.44 10.86
C MET A 172 4.28 -2.79 11.07
N GLY A 173 5.09 -3.25 10.13
CA GLY A 173 5.71 -4.57 10.23
C GLY A 173 6.42 -5.02 8.95
N ARG A 174 6.33 -6.32 8.67
CA ARG A 174 6.93 -6.97 7.51
C ARG A 174 6.07 -8.16 7.05
N HIS A 175 6.09 -8.46 5.76
CA HIS A 175 5.46 -9.65 5.17
C HIS A 175 6.38 -10.28 4.13
N ASP A 176 6.37 -11.60 4.01
CA ASP A 176 7.12 -12.37 3.00
C ASP A 176 6.27 -12.72 1.76
N GLU A 177 4.95 -12.53 1.86
CA GLU A 177 3.98 -12.74 0.79
C GLU A 177 3.41 -11.40 0.30
N LEU A 178 3.24 -11.31 -1.00
CA LEU A 178 2.58 -10.19 -1.68
C LEU A 178 1.41 -10.68 -2.53
N VAL A 179 0.44 -9.80 -2.72
CA VAL A 179 -0.82 -10.14 -3.40
C VAL A 179 -0.99 -9.28 -4.65
N ASN A 180 -1.35 -9.91 -5.77
CA ASN A 180 -1.48 -9.27 -7.08
C ASN A 180 -0.29 -8.36 -7.42
N SER A 181 0.92 -8.87 -7.16
CA SER A 181 2.15 -8.10 -7.24
C SER A 181 2.84 -8.21 -8.59
N ARG A 182 3.63 -7.18 -8.90
CA ARG A 182 4.48 -7.14 -10.09
C ARG A 182 5.69 -6.24 -9.85
N TYR A 183 6.85 -6.68 -10.32
CA TYR A 183 8.06 -5.88 -10.37
C TYR A 183 8.20 -5.19 -11.72
N ASP A 184 8.52 -3.89 -11.73
CA ASP A 184 8.89 -3.14 -12.92
C ASP A 184 10.41 -2.89 -12.92
N PRO A 185 11.17 -3.53 -13.82
CA PRO A 185 12.62 -3.38 -13.89
C PRO A 185 13.08 -2.01 -14.40
N LYS A 186 12.21 -1.21 -15.04
CA LYS A 186 12.54 0.13 -15.52
C LYS A 186 12.50 1.16 -14.38
N THR A 187 11.42 1.15 -13.61
CA THR A 187 11.25 2.05 -12.47
C THR A 187 11.92 1.53 -11.20
N ARG A 188 12.29 0.25 -11.18
CA ARG A 188 12.92 -0.44 -10.05
C ARG A 188 11.99 -0.56 -8.85
N THR A 189 10.69 -0.54 -9.13
CA THR A 189 9.65 -0.64 -8.12
C THR A 189 8.92 -1.96 -8.20
N LEU A 190 8.53 -2.49 -7.05
CA LEU A 190 7.60 -3.58 -6.91
C LEU A 190 6.29 -3.03 -6.38
N PHE A 191 5.19 -3.33 -7.05
CA PHE A 191 3.84 -2.98 -6.61
C PHE A 191 3.11 -4.22 -6.12
N ALA A 192 2.25 -4.07 -5.13
CA ALA A 192 1.29 -5.10 -4.71
C ALA A 192 -0.06 -4.48 -4.36
N PHE A 193 -1.13 -5.23 -4.62
CA PHE A 193 -2.48 -4.84 -4.25
C PHE A 193 -3.32 -6.04 -3.78
N GLY A 194 -3.44 -6.18 -2.46
CA GLY A 194 -4.36 -7.13 -1.85
C GLY A 194 -5.76 -6.54 -1.73
N LYS A 195 -6.73 -7.13 -2.44
CA LYS A 195 -8.14 -6.72 -2.35
C LYS A 195 -8.81 -7.41 -1.16
N GLY A 196 -9.64 -6.68 -0.42
CA GLY A 196 -10.51 -7.25 0.63
C GLY A 196 -11.79 -7.90 0.07
N ARG A 197 -12.25 -7.46 -1.12
CA ARG A 197 -13.29 -8.12 -1.92
C ARG A 197 -13.08 -7.84 -3.41
N GLY A 198 -13.75 -8.58 -4.29
CA GLY A 198 -13.49 -8.56 -5.73
C GLY A 198 -13.50 -7.19 -6.41
N ILE A 199 -14.28 -6.24 -5.90
CA ILE A 199 -14.39 -4.87 -6.42
C ILE A 199 -13.14 -4.02 -6.07
N GLY A 200 -12.41 -4.36 -5.01
CA GLY A 200 -11.18 -3.65 -4.62
C GLY A 200 -11.42 -2.28 -4.00
N ASP A 201 -12.51 -2.12 -3.25
CA ASP A 201 -12.87 -0.91 -2.49
C ASP A 201 -12.37 -0.92 -1.03
N CYS A 202 -11.73 -2.01 -0.61
CA CYS A 202 -10.89 -2.08 0.57
C CYS A 202 -9.74 -3.06 0.37
N GLY A 203 -8.72 -2.98 1.22
CA GLY A 203 -7.51 -3.77 1.11
C GLY A 203 -6.24 -2.99 1.45
N ARG A 204 -5.10 -3.47 0.97
CA ARG A 204 -3.78 -2.84 1.15
C ARG A 204 -3.05 -2.76 -0.18
N MET A 205 -2.46 -1.60 -0.43
CA MET A 205 -1.60 -1.33 -1.59
C MET A 205 -0.23 -0.90 -1.11
N GLY A 206 0.81 -1.40 -1.77
CA GLY A 206 2.19 -1.05 -1.42
C GLY A 206 3.06 -0.89 -2.67
N VAL A 207 4.01 0.04 -2.57
CA VAL A 207 5.09 0.21 -3.55
C VAL A 207 6.42 0.14 -2.81
N TRP A 208 7.33 -0.70 -3.30
CA TRP A 208 8.69 -0.82 -2.79
C TRP A 208 9.70 -0.50 -3.87
N ALA A 209 10.78 0.19 -3.52
CA ALA A 209 11.92 0.44 -4.41
C ALA A 209 13.09 -0.50 -4.10
N TRP A 210 13.73 -1.01 -5.15
CA TRP A 210 15.00 -1.71 -5.02
C TRP A 210 16.16 -0.74 -4.81
N THR A 211 16.85 -0.85 -3.68
CA THR A 211 17.96 0.05 -3.30
C THR A 211 19.33 -0.42 -3.78
N GLY A 212 19.41 -1.59 -4.44
CA GLY A 212 20.68 -2.28 -4.71
C GLY A 212 20.98 -3.42 -3.72
N GLU A 213 20.30 -3.43 -2.58
CA GLU A 213 20.50 -4.41 -1.51
C GLU A 213 19.18 -5.02 -1.02
N ARG A 214 18.14 -4.18 -0.90
CA ARG A 214 16.83 -4.57 -0.38
C ARG A 214 15.70 -3.81 -1.08
N PHE A 215 14.47 -4.27 -0.87
CA PHE A 215 13.27 -3.51 -1.17
C PHE A 215 12.92 -2.60 0.01
N ALA A 216 12.85 -1.30 -0.23
CA ALA A 216 12.45 -0.29 0.74
C ALA A 216 11.04 0.23 0.42
N LEU A 217 10.19 0.37 1.42
CA LEU A 217 8.81 0.85 1.23
C LEU A 217 8.82 2.32 0.80
N LEU A 218 8.23 2.60 -0.36
CA LEU A 218 8.01 3.95 -0.88
C LEU A 218 6.65 4.49 -0.47
N GLU A 219 5.61 3.69 -0.68
CA GLU A 219 4.23 4.11 -0.45
C GLU A 219 3.42 2.95 0.10
N GLU A 220 2.54 3.25 1.03
CA GLU A 220 1.52 2.32 1.49
C GLU A 220 0.20 3.05 1.70
N LYS A 221 -0.87 2.40 1.24
CA LYS A 221 -2.25 2.79 1.53
C LYS A 221 -3.00 1.59 2.06
N GLU A 222 -3.86 1.84 3.03
CA GLU A 222 -4.71 0.80 3.61
C GLU A 222 -6.12 1.31 3.85
N MET A 223 -7.08 0.54 3.38
CA MET A 223 -8.49 0.71 3.67
C MET A 223 -8.98 -0.58 4.32
N PRO A 224 -9.16 -0.65 5.65
CA PRO A 224 -9.54 -1.89 6.33
C PRO A 224 -11.03 -2.24 6.16
N SER A 225 -11.86 -1.30 5.68
CA SER A 225 -13.32 -1.46 5.59
C SER A 225 -13.83 -1.24 4.18
N CYS A 226 -14.59 -2.21 3.67
CA CYS A 226 -15.19 -2.18 2.34
C CYS A 226 -16.47 -1.35 2.32
N THR A 227 -16.31 -0.06 2.00
CA THR A 227 -17.39 0.94 2.00
C THR A 227 -17.53 1.66 0.65
N ALA A 228 -17.12 1.00 -0.45
CA ALA A 228 -17.15 1.53 -1.81
C ALA A 228 -16.31 2.82 -2.00
N ILE A 229 -15.28 3.01 -1.19
CA ILE A 229 -14.36 4.15 -1.32
C ILE A 229 -13.31 3.82 -2.39
N PRO A 230 -13.14 4.68 -3.41
CA PRO A 230 -12.15 4.47 -4.45
C PRO A 230 -10.73 4.56 -3.90
N GLN A 231 -9.80 3.85 -4.55
CA GLN A 231 -8.42 3.63 -4.08
C GLN A 231 -7.58 4.90 -3.97
N ASP A 232 -7.88 5.92 -4.76
CA ASP A 232 -7.22 7.21 -4.72
C ASP A 232 -7.46 7.93 -3.38
N LEU A 233 -8.63 7.72 -2.76
CA LEU A 233 -9.04 8.28 -1.47
C LEU A 233 -8.64 7.43 -0.25
N TRP A 234 -7.96 6.30 -0.44
CA TRP A 234 -7.53 5.48 0.69
C TRP A 234 -6.51 6.22 1.56
N PRO A 235 -6.60 6.08 2.91
CA PRO A 235 -5.60 6.62 3.82
C PRO A 235 -4.19 6.12 3.46
N SER A 236 -3.25 7.07 3.35
CA SER A 236 -1.83 6.75 3.24
C SER A 236 -1.28 6.44 4.63
N THR A 237 -0.73 5.25 4.78
CA THR A 237 -0.08 4.78 6.01
C THR A 237 1.44 4.98 5.96
N TRP A 238 2.02 5.07 4.75
CA TRP A 238 3.43 5.37 4.54
C TRP A 238 3.67 6.22 3.29
N ARG A 239 4.69 7.09 3.36
CA ARG A 239 5.25 7.82 2.22
C ARG A 239 6.73 8.11 2.44
N ALA A 240 7.53 7.79 1.43
CA ALA A 240 8.93 8.19 1.29
C ALA A 240 9.12 9.03 0.02
N VAL A 241 10.27 9.69 -0.09
CA VAL A 241 10.72 10.39 -1.29
C VAL A 241 11.92 9.67 -1.89
N THR A 242 12.10 9.77 -3.20
CA THR A 242 13.28 9.25 -3.89
C THR A 242 14.32 10.35 -4.11
#